data_AF-W1XQG7-F1
#
_entry.id   AF-W1XQG7-F1
#
_cell.length_a   1.000
_cell.length_b   1.000
_cell.length_c   1.000
_cell.angle_alpha   90.00
_cell.angle_beta   90.00
_cell.angle_gamma   90.00
#
_symmetry.space_group_name_H-M   'P 1'
#
loop_
_entity.id
_entity.type
_entity.pdbx_description
1 polymer ?
#
loop_
_entity_poly.entity_id
_entity_poly.type
_entity_poly.pdbx_seq_one_letter_code
_entity_poly.pdbx_strand_id
1 'polypeptide(L)'
;MLPNTWINIDKLIFSPWQEWQGKLSLALTSDIQQLRYQGEKVKFQGQLKGQQLTVSELDIVAFENQPPVKLGGEFTMPLVPDGLPVSGHATATLNLP
;
A
#
# COMPACT_ATOMS: atom_id res chain seq x y z
N MET A 1 13.84 -15.84 13.75
CA MET A 1 13.89 -15.30 12.37
C MET A 1 12.59 -15.68 11.69
N LEU A 2 11.92 -14.76 11.01
CA LEU A 2 10.73 -15.09 10.22
C LEU A 2 11.19 -15.81 8.93
N PRO A 3 10.59 -16.97 8.59
CA PRO A 3 10.93 -17.64 7.34
C PRO A 3 10.50 -16.79 6.15
N ASN A 4 11.22 -16.91 5.04
CA ASN A 4 10.79 -16.27 3.79
C ASN A 4 9.39 -16.78 3.42
N THR A 5 8.44 -15.86 3.32
CA THR A 5 7.02 -16.16 3.16
C THR A 5 6.48 -15.40 1.96
N TRP A 6 5.75 -16.10 1.09
CA TRP A 6 5.08 -15.49 -0.06
C TRP A 6 3.59 -15.79 0.03
N ILE A 7 2.77 -14.75 -0.09
CA ILE A 7 1.31 -14.85 -0.06
C ILE A 7 0.78 -14.20 -1.33
N ASN A 8 -0.06 -14.92 -2.06
CA ASN A 8 -0.82 -14.38 -3.17
C ASN A 8 -2.30 -14.66 -2.92
N ILE A 9 -3.09 -13.60 -2.85
CA ILE A 9 -4.54 -13.65 -2.75
C ILE A 9 -5.09 -13.06 -4.05
N ASP A 10 -5.67 -13.92 -4.88
CA ASP A 10 -6.22 -13.50 -6.18
C ASP A 10 -7.50 -12.67 -6.06
N LYS A 11 -8.20 -12.76 -4.94
CA LYS A 11 -9.40 -11.96 -4.71
C LYS A 11 -9.61 -11.73 -3.22
N LEU A 12 -9.23 -10.56 -2.76
CA LEU A 12 -9.56 -10.04 -1.44
C LEU A 12 -10.80 -9.15 -1.56
N ILE A 13 -11.84 -9.47 -0.80
CA ILE A 13 -13.12 -8.77 -0.82
C ILE A 13 -13.35 -8.20 0.58
N PHE A 14 -13.66 -6.91 0.64
CA PHE A 14 -14.04 -6.22 1.86
C PHE A 14 -15.54 -5.95 1.81
N SER A 15 -16.29 -6.45 2.78
CA SER A 15 -17.73 -6.18 2.88
C SER A 15 -17.98 -5.01 3.85
N PRO A 16 -18.85 -4.04 3.50
CA PRO A 16 -19.67 -3.94 2.29
C PRO A 16 -19.03 -3.13 1.14
N TRP A 17 -17.71 -3.00 1.11
CA TRP A 17 -16.96 -2.14 0.18
C TRP A 17 -16.34 -2.93 -0.98
N GLN A 18 -17.15 -3.65 -1.75
CA GLN A 18 -16.64 -4.53 -2.81
C GLN A 18 -15.94 -3.77 -3.95
N GLU A 19 -16.19 -2.47 -4.13
CA GLU A 19 -15.49 -1.64 -5.12
C GLU A 19 -13.97 -1.53 -4.86
N TRP A 20 -13.53 -1.77 -3.62
CA TRP A 20 -12.12 -1.75 -3.22
C TRP A 20 -11.47 -3.13 -3.31
N GLN A 21 -12.18 -4.15 -3.79
CA GLN A 21 -11.65 -5.49 -3.95
C GLN A 21 -10.44 -5.53 -4.89
N GLY A 22 -9.60 -6.54 -4.73
CA GLY A 22 -8.39 -6.64 -5.54
C GLY A 22 -7.52 -7.83 -5.19
N LYS A 23 -6.34 -7.86 -5.82
CA LYS A 23 -5.31 -8.85 -5.59
C LYS A 23 -4.31 -8.33 -4.55
N LEU A 24 -3.92 -9.20 -3.63
CA LEU A 24 -2.88 -8.93 -2.66
C LEU A 24 -1.70 -9.87 -2.88
N SER A 25 -0.50 -9.31 -3.06
CA SER A 25 0.76 -10.05 -3.10
C SER A 25 1.68 -9.54 -2.01
N LEU A 26 2.23 -10.48 -1.22
CA LEU A 26 3.19 -10.21 -0.16
C LEU A 26 4.43 -11.07 -0.37
N ALA A 27 5.60 -10.48 -0.22
CA ALA A 27 6.87 -11.19 -0.07
C ALA A 27 7.55 -10.71 1.21
N LEU A 28 7.62 -11.59 2.21
CA LEU A 28 8.11 -11.28 3.54
C LEU A 28 9.42 -12.03 3.76
N THR A 29 10.54 -11.33 3.72
CA THR A 29 11.86 -11.84 4.09
C THR A 29 12.26 -11.31 5.46
N SER A 30 13.33 -11.84 6.04
CA SER A 30 13.84 -11.34 7.34
C SER A 30 14.24 -9.85 7.31
N ASP A 31 14.66 -9.32 6.15
CA ASP A 31 15.13 -7.93 6.03
C ASP A 31 14.13 -6.99 5.37
N ILE A 32 13.32 -7.52 4.44
CA ILE A 32 12.46 -6.74 3.56
C ILE A 32 11.09 -7.38 3.46
N GLN A 33 10.04 -6.57 3.59
CA GLN A 33 8.67 -6.95 3.30
C GLN A 33 8.18 -6.13 2.12
N GLN A 34 7.75 -6.79 1.04
CA GLN A 34 7.16 -6.15 -0.12
C GLN A 34 5.66 -6.40 -0.13
N LEU A 35 4.89 -5.34 -0.33
CA LEU A 35 3.45 -5.36 -0.42
C LEU A 35 3.01 -4.77 -1.75
N ARG A 36 2.20 -5.52 -2.49
CA ARG A 36 1.52 -5.06 -3.70
C ARG A 36 0.03 -5.33 -3.56
N TYR A 37 -0.76 -4.30 -3.81
CA TYR A 37 -2.21 -4.39 -3.93
C TYR A 37 -2.66 -3.88 -5.29
N GLN A 38 -3.52 -4.64 -5.96
CA GLN A 38 -4.03 -4.30 -7.29
C GLN A 38 -5.54 -4.47 -7.33
N GLY A 39 -6.27 -3.36 -7.18
CA GLY A 39 -7.71 -3.27 -7.36
C GLY A 39 -8.07 -2.33 -8.51
N GLU A 40 -9.38 -2.10 -8.68
CA GLU A 40 -9.92 -1.16 -9.66
C GLU A 40 -9.81 0.29 -9.14
N LYS A 41 -10.24 0.53 -7.90
CA LYS A 41 -10.19 1.86 -7.25
C LYS A 41 -8.84 2.19 -6.61
N VAL A 42 -8.00 1.18 -6.34
CA VAL A 42 -6.74 1.38 -5.63
C VAL A 42 -5.62 0.50 -6.18
N LYS A 43 -4.43 1.10 -6.33
CA LYS A 43 -3.18 0.37 -6.53
C LYS A 43 -2.19 0.81 -5.48
N PHE A 44 -1.46 -0.14 -4.92
CA PHE A 44 -0.42 0.13 -3.95
C PHE A 44 0.80 -0.73 -4.23
N GLN A 45 1.98 -0.12 -4.17
CA GLN A 45 3.24 -0.81 -4.12
C GLN A 45 4.14 -0.15 -3.07
N GLY A 46 4.55 -0.96 -2.11
CA GLY A 46 5.41 -0.51 -1.01
C GLY A 46 6.40 -1.57 -0.55
N GLN A 47 7.47 -1.08 0.07
CA GLN A 47 8.51 -1.89 0.66
C GLN A 47 8.81 -1.41 2.07
N LEU A 48 8.75 -2.33 3.03
CA LEU A 48 9.11 -2.09 4.42
C LEU A 48 10.46 -2.75 4.73
N LYS A 49 11.44 -1.97 5.17
CA LYS A 49 12.75 -2.44 5.66
C LYS A 49 12.93 -1.95 7.09
N GLY A 50 12.85 -2.86 8.07
CA GLY A 50 12.76 -2.48 9.48
C GLY A 50 11.51 -1.64 9.73
N GLN A 51 11.69 -0.36 10.07
CA GLN A 51 10.60 0.61 10.24
C GLN A 51 10.39 1.52 9.02
N GLN A 52 11.27 1.48 8.01
CA GLN A 52 11.15 2.37 6.85
C GLN A 52 10.23 1.77 5.80
N LEU A 53 9.06 2.38 5.61
CA LEU A 53 8.12 2.08 4.53
C LEU A 53 8.37 3.07 3.37
N THR A 54 8.90 2.56 2.27
CA THR A 54 8.95 3.29 1.00
C THR A 54 7.71 2.93 0.18
N VAL A 55 6.88 3.92 -0.12
CA VAL A 55 5.73 3.79 -1.03
C VAL A 55 6.17 4.29 -2.39
N SER A 56 6.33 3.37 -3.33
CA SER A 56 6.68 3.72 -4.71
C SER A 56 5.46 4.10 -5.54
N GLU A 57 4.28 3.57 -5.18
CA GLU A 57 3.04 3.84 -5.88
C GLU A 57 1.87 3.70 -4.91
N LEU A 58 1.03 4.72 -4.83
CA LEU A 58 -0.32 4.66 -4.28
C LEU A 58 -1.21 5.47 -5.20
N ASP A 59 -2.03 4.78 -5.99
CA ASP A 59 -3.03 5.39 -6.87
C ASP A 59 -4.41 5.11 -6.28
N ILE A 60 -5.21 6.16 -6.05
CA ILE A 60 -6.57 6.06 -5.51
C ILE A 60 -7.55 6.81 -6.43
N VAL A 61 -8.51 6.08 -6.99
CA VAL A 61 -9.66 6.64 -7.71
C VAL A 61 -10.70 7.07 -6.67
N ALA A 62 -10.49 8.24 -6.07
CA ALA A 62 -11.36 8.77 -5.01
C ALA A 62 -12.71 9.28 -5.53
N PHE A 63 -12.76 9.72 -6.79
CA PHE A 63 -13.94 10.30 -7.41
C PHE A 63 -14.20 9.66 -8.78
N GLU A 64 -15.47 9.40 -9.09
CA GLU A 64 -15.85 8.87 -10.40
C GLU A 64 -15.51 9.86 -11.51
N ASN A 65 -15.03 9.33 -12.63
CA ASN A 65 -14.63 10.10 -13.81
C ASN A 65 -13.52 11.14 -13.58
N GLN A 66 -12.76 11.05 -12.49
CA GLN A 66 -11.58 11.87 -12.24
C GLN A 66 -10.30 11.04 -12.30
N PRO A 67 -9.15 11.66 -12.66
CA PRO A 67 -7.87 10.98 -12.61
C PRO A 67 -7.54 10.53 -11.17
N PRO A 68 -6.82 9.41 -10.99
CA PRO A 68 -6.44 8.94 -9.66
C PRO A 68 -5.56 9.94 -8.92
N VAL A 69 -5.77 10.05 -7.61
CA VAL A 69 -4.82 10.70 -6.71
C VAL A 69 -3.61 9.80 -6.58
N LYS A 70 -2.41 10.35 -6.85
CA LYS A 70 -1.16 9.60 -6.74
C LYS A 70 -0.38 10.04 -5.53
N LEU A 71 0.21 9.09 -4.82
CA LEU A 71 1.09 9.34 -3.69
C LEU A 71 2.32 8.44 -3.78
N GLY A 72 3.48 9.02 -3.50
CA GLY A 72 4.72 8.31 -3.25
C GLY A 72 5.43 8.95 -2.06
N GLY A 73 6.32 8.21 -1.41
CA GLY A 73 7.03 8.77 -0.27
C GLY A 73 7.73 7.75 0.59
N GLU A 74 8.32 8.27 1.66
CA GLU A 74 9.03 7.49 2.65
C GLU A 74 8.48 7.80 4.03
N PHE A 75 8.13 6.75 4.76
CA PHE A 75 7.45 6.82 6.04
C PHE A 75 8.19 5.96 7.05
N THR A 76 8.28 6.44 8.28
CA THR A 76 8.78 5.66 9.41
C THR A 76 7.59 5.10 10.18
N MET A 77 7.45 3.78 10.16
CA MET A 77 6.44 3.01 10.89
C MET A 77 6.79 2.94 12.38
N PRO A 78 5.80 2.86 13.28
CA PRO A 78 6.07 2.63 14.70
C PRO A 78 6.64 1.22 14.96
N LEU A 79 7.40 1.07 16.05
CA LEU A 79 7.97 -0.22 16.49
C LEU A 79 6.89 -1.25 16.87
N VAL A 80 5.78 -0.77 17.41
CA VAL A 80 4.58 -1.56 17.65
C VAL A 80 3.57 -1.14 16.58
N PRO A 81 3.00 -2.05 15.78
CA PRO A 81 2.05 -1.70 14.74
C PRO A 81 0.66 -1.43 15.35
N ASP A 82 0.56 -0.39 16.18
CA ASP A 82 -0.66 0.08 16.82
C ASP A 82 -1.25 1.34 16.16
N GLY A 83 -0.59 1.88 15.12
CA GLY A 83 -1.02 3.12 14.48
C GLY A 83 -0.40 3.45 13.12
N LEU A 84 -0.73 4.66 12.67
CA LEU A 84 -0.21 5.28 11.45
C LEU A 84 1.30 5.60 11.58
N PRO A 85 2.01 5.87 10.46
CA PRO A 85 3.43 6.25 10.51
C PRO A 85 3.70 7.42 11.44
N VAL A 86 4.82 7.39 12.16
CA VAL A 86 5.19 8.40 13.17
C VAL A 86 5.88 9.63 12.56
N SER A 87 6.48 9.46 11.38
CA SER A 87 7.11 10.53 10.61
C SER A 87 7.29 10.12 9.15
N GLY A 88 7.60 11.06 8.27
CA GLY A 88 7.87 10.78 6.86
C GLY A 88 7.74 11.99 5.96
N HIS A 89 7.98 11.77 4.68
CA HIS A 89 7.73 12.74 3.62
C HIS A 89 6.89 12.07 2.54
N ALA A 90 5.84 12.77 2.10
CA ALA A 90 4.97 12.31 1.04
C ALA A 90 4.96 13.36 -0.09
N THR A 91 5.05 12.87 -1.31
CA THR A 91 4.75 13.62 -2.52
C THR A 91 3.43 13.12 -3.06
N ALA A 92 2.45 14.02 -3.12
CA ALA A 92 1.14 13.71 -3.67
C ALA A 92 0.87 14.57 -4.91
N THR A 93 0.31 13.95 -5.94
CA THR A 93 -0.16 14.64 -7.14
C THR A 93 -1.67 14.47 -7.22
N LEU A 94 -2.39 15.60 -7.20
CA LEU A 94 -3.83 15.69 -7.37
C LEU A 94 -4.11 16.52 -8.63
N ASN A 95 -4.76 15.91 -9.61
CA ASN A 95 -5.19 16.60 -10.81
C ASN A 95 -6.69 16.89 -10.69
N LEU A 96 -7.05 18.17 -10.60
CA LEU A 96 -8.44 18.64 -10.58
C LEU A 96 -8.80 19.20 -11.97
N PRO A 97 -10.06 19.05 -12.43
CA PRO A 97 -10.53 19.61 -13.69
C PRO A 97 -10.60 21.14 -13.68
#